data_AF-A0A2E3UVJ6-F1
#
_entry.id   AF-A0A2E3UVJ6-F1
#
_cell.length_a   1.000
_cell.length_b   1.000
_cell.length_c   1.000
_cell.angle_alpha   90.00
_cell.angle_beta   90.00
_cell.angle_gamma   90.00
#
_symmetry.space_group_name_H-M   'P 1'
#
loop_
_entity.id
_entity.type
_entity.pdbx_description
1 polymer ?
#
loop_
_entity_poly.entity_id
_entity_poly.type
_entity_poly.pdbx_seq_one_letter_code
_entity_poly.pdbx_strand_id
1 'polypeptide(L)'
;MDSFISEKLYIFKRLSIIFLFGLMFFLASLGKWLDGEAPKWFIDQFSHTILSYMPQNFLYLSLAFFESLVAILAFSSLLSGEWYKEKTPLLKLTLFASLIIFLMLGFGARLSHKYQDSAFHFMYFCGTLFALFIIEHEEKKPRSSRILSA
;
A
#
# COMPACT_ATOMS: atom_id res chain seq x y z
N MET A 1 18.45 -6.29 -28.44
CA MET A 1 18.94 -5.61 -27.23
C MET A 1 17.78 -4.96 -26.46
N ASP A 2 16.86 -4.28 -27.15
CA ASP A 2 15.73 -3.55 -26.53
C ASP A 2 14.74 -4.45 -25.75
N SER A 3 14.48 -5.67 -26.24
CA SER A 3 13.57 -6.63 -25.58
C SER A 3 14.06 -7.05 -24.18
N PHE A 4 15.39 -7.23 -24.02
CA PHE A 4 16.00 -7.65 -22.76
C PHE A 4 15.99 -6.52 -21.71
N ILE A 5 16.25 -5.29 -22.12
CA ILE A 5 16.21 -4.11 -21.25
C ILE A 5 14.77 -3.86 -20.78
N SER A 6 13.79 -3.99 -21.68
CA SER A 6 12.36 -3.87 -21.37
C SER A 6 11.89 -4.90 -20.32
N GLU A 7 12.37 -6.14 -20.43
CA GLU A 7 12.07 -7.20 -19.46
C GLU A 7 12.58 -6.87 -18.05
N LYS A 8 13.86 -6.50 -17.95
CA LYS A 8 14.46 -6.16 -16.65
C LYS A 8 13.78 -4.96 -16.02
N LEU A 9 13.46 -3.94 -16.81
CA LEU A 9 12.76 -2.75 -16.34
C LEU A 9 11.36 -3.10 -15.81
N TYR A 10 10.64 -3.98 -16.48
CA TYR A 10 9.33 -4.47 -16.02
C TYR A 10 9.42 -5.19 -14.68
N ILE A 11 10.34 -6.16 -14.56
CA ILE A 11 10.55 -6.91 -13.32
C ILE A 11 10.95 -5.96 -12.18
N PHE A 12 11.89 -5.05 -12.47
CA PHE A 12 12.38 -4.08 -11.50
C PHE A 12 11.25 -3.18 -10.99
N LYS A 13 10.41 -2.62 -11.88
CA LYS A 13 9.26 -1.79 -11.48
C LYS A 13 8.32 -2.54 -10.53
N ARG A 14 7.96 -3.77 -10.86
CA ARG A 14 7.05 -4.57 -10.02
C ARG A 14 7.66 -4.90 -8.67
N LEU A 15 8.93 -5.29 -8.64
CA LEU A 15 9.66 -5.49 -7.38
C LEU A 15 9.71 -4.21 -6.55
N SER A 16 10.03 -3.07 -7.16
CA SER A 16 10.07 -1.78 -6.47
C SER A 16 8.72 -1.46 -5.83
N ILE A 17 7.60 -1.69 -6.53
CA ILE A 17 6.26 -1.48 -5.97
C ILE A 17 6.00 -2.46 -4.83
N ILE A 18 6.22 -3.76 -5.03
CA ILE A 18 6.01 -4.78 -3.99
C ILE A 18 6.81 -4.43 -2.72
N PHE A 19 8.10 -4.11 -2.86
CA PHE A 19 8.97 -3.76 -1.74
C PHE A 19 8.57 -2.44 -1.08
N LEU A 20 8.26 -1.40 -1.86
CA LEU A 20 7.86 -0.11 -1.32
C LEU A 20 6.63 -0.25 -0.42
N PHE A 21 5.57 -0.90 -0.92
CA PHE A 21 4.33 -1.08 -0.17
C PHE A 21 4.49 -2.10 0.96
N GLY A 22 5.21 -3.20 0.70
CA GLY A 22 5.47 -4.23 1.71
C GLY A 22 6.24 -3.66 2.91
N LEU A 23 7.36 -2.98 2.69
CA LEU A 23 8.16 -2.39 3.77
C LEU A 23 7.43 -1.26 4.49
N MET A 24 6.76 -0.37 3.75
CA MET A 24 6.01 0.73 4.35
C MET A 24 4.93 0.23 5.32
N PHE A 25 4.09 -0.71 4.89
CA PHE A 25 3.01 -1.24 5.73
C PHE A 25 3.50 -2.22 6.80
N PHE A 26 4.58 -2.97 6.52
CA PHE A 26 5.21 -3.81 7.53
C PHE A 26 5.75 -2.97 8.69
N LEU A 27 6.54 -1.94 8.40
CA LEU A 27 7.11 -1.08 9.45
C LEU A 27 6.02 -0.27 10.16
N ALA A 28 5.04 0.24 9.42
CA ALA A 28 3.93 0.99 10.01
C ALA A 28 3.11 0.13 10.98
N SER A 29 2.80 -1.12 10.62
CA SER A 29 2.03 -2.02 11.49
C SER A 29 2.86 -2.57 12.64
N LEU A 30 4.12 -2.95 12.39
CA LEU A 30 5.03 -3.46 13.42
C LEU A 30 5.20 -2.44 14.55
N GLY A 31 5.37 -1.16 14.22
CA GLY A 31 5.45 -0.10 15.24
C GLY A 31 4.21 -0.09 16.16
N LYS A 32 3.01 -0.16 15.57
CA LYS A 32 1.76 -0.15 16.35
C LYS A 32 1.57 -1.40 17.21
N TRP A 33 1.99 -2.56 16.71
CA TRP A 33 1.97 -3.80 17.49
C TRP A 33 2.97 -3.79 18.64
N LEU A 34 4.14 -3.18 18.46
CA LEU A 34 5.15 -3.03 19.51
C LEU A 34 4.69 -2.04 20.60
N ASP A 35 3.98 -0.98 20.22
CA ASP A 35 3.38 -0.06 21.19
C ASP A 35 2.28 -0.76 22.01
N GLY A 36 1.51 -1.66 21.39
CA GLY A 36 0.45 -2.45 22.02
C GLY A 36 -0.83 -1.68 22.38
N GLU A 37 -0.73 -0.36 22.59
CA GLU A 37 -1.85 0.53 22.88
C GLU A 37 -1.73 1.86 22.14
N ALA A 38 -2.83 2.63 22.10
CA ALA A 38 -2.82 3.93 21.44
C ALA A 38 -1.93 4.91 22.23
N PRO A 39 -0.88 5.48 21.62
CA PRO A 39 -0.03 6.44 22.29
C PRO A 39 -0.78 7.75 22.56
N LYS A 40 -0.33 8.52 23.56
CA LYS A 40 -0.98 9.78 23.97
C LYS A 40 -1.25 10.74 22.80
N TRP A 41 -0.28 10.91 21.89
CA TRP A 41 -0.45 11.78 20.73
C TRP A 41 -1.60 11.37 19.81
N PHE A 42 -1.93 10.08 19.74
CA PHE A 42 -3.04 9.55 18.94
C PHE A 42 -4.37 9.85 19.62
N ILE A 43 -4.43 9.64 20.94
CA ILE A 43 -5.60 9.96 21.76
C ILE A 43 -5.90 11.47 21.69
N ASP A 44 -4.87 12.29 21.91
CA ASP A 44 -4.98 13.74 21.90
C ASP A 44 -5.43 14.26 20.52
N GLN A 45 -4.92 13.63 19.43
CA GLN A 45 -5.30 13.97 18.06
C GLN A 45 -6.81 13.83 17.80
N PHE A 46 -7.47 12.83 18.38
CA PHE A 46 -8.89 12.57 18.13
C PHE A 46 -9.83 13.07 19.24
N SER A 47 -9.29 13.62 20.33
CA SER A 47 -10.03 14.06 21.53
C SER A 47 -11.21 15.00 21.24
N HIS A 48 -11.08 15.90 20.27
CA HIS A 48 -12.11 16.88 19.89
C HIS A 48 -12.92 16.48 18.64
N THR A 49 -12.83 15.22 18.21
CA THR A 49 -13.47 14.74 16.98
C THR A 49 -14.63 13.78 17.29
N ILE A 50 -15.41 13.42 16.27
CA ILE A 50 -16.46 12.39 16.40
C ILE A 50 -15.85 11.02 16.78
N LEU A 51 -14.58 10.78 16.47
CA LEU A 51 -13.89 9.54 16.84
C LEU A 51 -13.56 9.46 18.33
N SER A 52 -13.69 10.54 19.10
CA SER A 52 -13.44 10.52 20.55
C SER A 52 -14.41 9.60 21.31
N TYR A 53 -15.61 9.38 20.78
CA TYR A 53 -16.62 8.49 21.36
C TYR A 53 -16.27 7.00 21.22
N MET A 54 -15.32 6.65 20.35
CA MET A 54 -14.86 5.28 20.18
C MET A 54 -13.64 4.99 21.07
N PRO A 55 -13.44 3.73 21.49
CA PRO A 55 -12.24 3.35 22.22
C PRO A 55 -10.99 3.59 21.35
N GLN A 56 -10.10 4.49 21.77
CA GLN A 56 -8.93 4.89 20.98
C GLN A 56 -7.97 3.73 20.71
N ASN A 57 -7.77 2.84 21.70
CA ASN A 57 -7.00 1.61 21.51
C ASN A 57 -7.59 0.73 20.41
N PHE A 58 -8.91 0.62 20.33
CA PHE A 58 -9.56 -0.16 19.28
C PHE A 58 -9.30 0.45 17.89
N LEU A 59 -9.40 1.78 17.74
CA LEU A 59 -9.08 2.46 16.49
C LEU A 59 -7.62 2.27 16.08
N TYR A 60 -6.70 2.43 17.02
CA TYR A 60 -5.27 2.29 16.77
C TYR A 60 -4.89 0.86 16.35
N LEU A 61 -5.39 -0.15 17.07
CA LEU A 61 -5.12 -1.55 16.75
C LEU A 61 -5.86 -2.03 15.51
N SER A 62 -7.04 -1.46 15.21
CA SER A 62 -7.73 -1.73 13.94
C SER A 62 -6.90 -1.23 12.77
N LEU A 63 -6.30 -0.04 12.88
CA LEU A 63 -5.39 0.48 11.87
C LEU A 63 -4.15 -0.42 11.73
N ALA A 64 -3.54 -0.83 12.84
CA ALA A 64 -2.41 -1.77 12.84
C ALA A 64 -2.75 -3.08 12.11
N PHE A 65 -3.95 -3.62 12.36
CA PHE A 65 -4.46 -4.81 11.72
C PHE A 65 -4.60 -4.65 10.20
N PHE A 66 -5.23 -3.57 9.72
CA PHE A 66 -5.36 -3.32 8.29
C PHE A 66 -4.01 -3.13 7.61
N GLU A 67 -3.08 -2.40 8.23
CA GLU A 67 -1.73 -2.24 7.71
C GLU A 67 -0.99 -3.59 7.65
N SER A 68 -1.14 -4.45 8.67
CA SER A 68 -0.59 -5.81 8.65
C SER A 68 -1.18 -6.66 7.51
N LEU A 69 -2.48 -6.56 7.24
CA LEU A 69 -3.10 -7.27 6.12
C LEU A 69 -2.48 -6.84 4.78
N VAL A 70 -2.24 -5.55 4.57
CA VAL A 70 -1.58 -5.06 3.36
C VAL A 70 -0.14 -5.53 3.27
N ALA A 71 0.61 -5.50 4.38
CA ALA A 71 1.96 -6.04 4.42
C ALA A 71 1.98 -7.54 4.05
N ILE A 72 1.07 -8.34 4.61
CA ILE A 72 0.93 -9.77 4.31
C ILE A 72 0.59 -9.99 2.84
N LEU A 73 -0.31 -9.20 2.26
CA LEU A 73 -0.64 -9.27 0.83
C LEU A 73 0.58 -8.95 -0.06
N ALA A 74 1.35 -7.92 0.29
CA ALA A 74 2.56 -7.56 -0.44
C ALA A 74 3.61 -8.68 -0.38
N PHE A 75 3.86 -9.24 0.80
CA PHE A 75 4.77 -10.37 0.95
C PHE A 75 4.23 -11.64 0.28
N SER A 76 2.93 -11.86 0.26
CA SER A 76 2.32 -12.98 -0.47
C SER A 76 2.46 -12.82 -1.97
N SER A 77 2.31 -11.60 -2.50
CA SER A 77 2.59 -11.26 -3.91
C SER A 77 4.06 -11.51 -4.25
N LEU A 78 4.97 -11.16 -3.34
CA LEU A 78 6.39 -11.49 -3.42
C LEU A 78 6.57 -13.02 -3.44
N LEU A 79 6.20 -13.77 -2.40
CA LEU A 79 6.42 -15.22 -2.36
C LEU A 79 5.75 -15.97 -3.53
N SER A 80 4.63 -15.44 -4.05
CA SER A 80 3.95 -15.96 -5.24
C SER A 80 4.68 -15.66 -6.55
N GLY A 81 5.65 -14.76 -6.58
CA GLY A 81 6.43 -14.45 -7.77
C GLY A 81 5.72 -13.53 -8.77
N GLU A 82 4.80 -12.68 -8.33
CA GLU A 82 4.02 -11.84 -9.23
C GLU A 82 4.86 -10.81 -10.01
N TRP A 83 6.12 -10.57 -9.62
CA TRP A 83 7.06 -9.76 -10.39
C TRP A 83 7.41 -10.35 -11.77
N TYR A 84 7.30 -11.68 -11.95
CA TYR A 84 7.57 -12.34 -13.24
C TYR A 84 6.31 -12.87 -13.93
N LYS A 85 5.18 -12.94 -13.23
CA LYS A 85 3.92 -13.47 -13.79
C LYS A 85 3.24 -12.46 -14.70
N GLU A 86 2.37 -12.95 -15.58
CA GLU A 86 1.54 -12.09 -16.43
C GLU A 86 0.47 -11.38 -15.62
N LYS A 87 -0.16 -12.13 -14.71
CA LYS A 87 -1.20 -11.63 -13.81
C LYS A 87 -0.64 -11.42 -12.41
N THR A 88 -1.10 -10.37 -11.76
CA THR A 88 -0.66 -9.91 -10.44
C THR A 88 -1.84 -9.62 -9.51
N PRO A 89 -2.74 -10.60 -9.29
CA PRO A 89 -3.93 -10.39 -8.47
C PRO A 89 -3.59 -9.90 -7.04
N LEU A 90 -2.54 -10.43 -6.40
CA LEU A 90 -2.17 -10.05 -5.04
C LEU A 90 -1.55 -8.65 -4.98
N LEU A 91 -0.74 -8.27 -5.97
CA LEU A 91 -0.18 -6.93 -6.08
C LEU A 91 -1.30 -5.89 -6.28
N LYS A 92 -2.24 -6.16 -7.19
CA LYS A 92 -3.41 -5.28 -7.38
C LYS A 92 -4.25 -5.17 -6.12
N LEU A 93 -4.47 -6.29 -5.42
CA LEU A 93 -5.18 -6.28 -4.15
C LEU A 93 -4.42 -5.49 -3.07
N THR A 94 -3.09 -5.61 -3.02
CA THR A 94 -2.21 -4.83 -2.13
C THR A 94 -2.38 -3.33 -2.39
N LEU A 95 -2.30 -2.91 -3.65
CA LEU A 95 -2.46 -1.50 -4.05
C LEU A 95 -3.87 -0.99 -3.76
N PHE A 96 -4.90 -1.79 -4.04
CA PHE A 96 -6.28 -1.43 -3.75
C PHE A 96 -6.53 -1.27 -2.24
N ALA A 97 -6.05 -2.21 -1.42
CA ALA A 97 -6.15 -2.11 0.03
C ALA A 97 -5.35 -0.91 0.58
N SER A 98 -4.20 -0.61 -0.03
CA SER A 98 -3.42 0.59 0.30
C SER A 98 -4.19 1.89 0.04
N LEU A 99 -4.95 1.98 -1.07
CA LEU A 99 -5.82 3.12 -1.36
C LEU A 99 -6.86 3.34 -0.25
N ILE A 100 -7.46 2.25 0.26
CA ILE A 100 -8.42 2.31 1.36
C ILE A 100 -7.74 2.84 2.62
N ILE A 101 -6.55 2.35 2.96
CA ILE A 101 -5.83 2.83 4.15
C ILE A 101 -5.46 4.31 4.00
N PHE A 102 -4.92 4.75 2.86
CA PHE A 102 -4.59 6.16 2.66
C PHE A 102 -5.82 7.07 2.68
N LEU A 103 -6.97 6.59 2.21
CA LEU A 103 -8.24 7.30 2.35
C LEU A 103 -8.62 7.46 3.83
N MET A 104 -8.55 6.38 4.62
CA MET A 104 -8.84 6.41 6.06
C MET A 104 -7.88 7.32 6.82
N LEU A 105 -6.58 7.23 6.55
CA LEU A 105 -5.54 8.08 7.16
C LEU A 105 -5.72 9.55 6.77
N GLY A 106 -5.95 9.83 5.50
CA GLY A 106 -6.19 11.19 4.99
C GLY A 106 -7.45 11.82 5.60
N PHE A 107 -8.52 11.02 5.74
CA PHE A 107 -9.74 11.43 6.43
C PHE A 107 -9.48 11.69 7.92
N GLY A 108 -8.80 10.77 8.62
CA GLY A 108 -8.46 10.92 10.04
C GLY A 108 -7.63 12.17 10.30
N ALA A 109 -6.60 12.41 9.49
CA ALA A 109 -5.78 13.62 9.55
C ALA A 109 -6.59 14.89 9.29
N ARG A 110 -7.53 14.88 8.34
CA ARG A 110 -8.40 16.02 8.08
C ARG A 110 -9.34 16.30 9.24
N LEU A 111 -9.93 15.24 9.82
CA LEU A 111 -10.83 15.32 10.95
C LEU A 111 -10.13 15.90 12.20
N SER A 112 -8.85 15.58 12.39
CA SER A 112 -8.04 16.09 13.49
C SER A 112 -7.26 17.37 13.14
N HIS A 113 -7.65 18.09 12.08
CA HIS A 113 -7.01 19.34 11.62
C HIS A 113 -5.51 19.25 11.29
N LYS A 114 -4.97 18.05 11.05
CA LYS A 114 -3.60 17.81 10.57
C LYS A 114 -3.56 17.90 9.05
N TYR A 115 -3.71 19.12 8.52
CA TYR A 115 -3.86 19.35 7.08
C TYR A 115 -2.65 18.95 6.25
N GLN A 116 -1.45 19.09 6.80
CA GLN A 116 -0.22 18.68 6.13
C GLN A 116 -0.15 17.15 5.98
N ASP A 117 -0.44 16.41 7.04
CA ASP A 117 -0.50 14.94 6.98
C ASP A 117 -1.59 14.47 6.01
N SER A 118 -2.76 15.12 6.02
CA SER A 118 -3.83 14.85 5.08
C SER A 118 -3.38 15.03 3.61
N ALA A 119 -2.59 16.08 3.32
CA ALA A 119 -2.02 16.29 2.00
C ALA A 119 -1.01 15.20 1.62
N PHE A 120 -0.15 14.76 2.54
CA PHE A 120 0.77 13.64 2.29
C PHE A 120 0.03 12.34 2.01
N HIS A 121 -1.00 12.02 2.79
CA HIS A 121 -1.84 10.83 2.55
C HIS A 121 -2.57 10.90 1.20
N PHE A 122 -3.04 12.08 0.80
CA PHE A 122 -3.62 12.29 -0.53
C PHE A 122 -2.57 12.06 -1.64
N MET A 123 -1.34 12.53 -1.48
CA MET A 123 -0.26 12.27 -2.43
C MET A 123 0.07 10.77 -2.52
N TYR A 124 0.11 10.06 -1.40
CA TYR A 124 0.30 8.61 -1.39
C TYR A 124 -0.86 7.88 -2.06
N PHE A 125 -2.10 8.33 -1.85
CA PHE A 125 -3.27 7.82 -2.57
C PHE A 125 -3.12 7.99 -4.09
N CYS A 126 -2.78 9.19 -4.56
CA CYS A 126 -2.54 9.47 -5.99
C CYS A 126 -1.40 8.61 -6.57
N GLY A 127 -0.28 8.50 -5.85
CA GLY A 127 0.85 7.66 -6.26
C GLY A 127 0.47 6.17 -6.34
N THR A 128 -0.33 5.69 -5.41
CA THR A 128 -0.84 4.31 -5.39
C THR A 128 -1.79 4.06 -6.56
N LEU A 129 -2.70 5.01 -6.85
CA LEU A 129 -3.61 4.91 -7.99
C LEU A 129 -2.84 4.87 -9.32
N PHE A 130 -1.80 5.68 -9.43
CA PHE A 130 -0.92 5.67 -10.60
C PHE A 130 -0.14 4.35 -10.73
N ALA A 131 0.37 3.79 -9.62
CA ALA A 131 1.01 2.48 -9.62
C ALA A 131 0.02 1.38 -10.07
N LEU A 132 -1.21 1.41 -9.58
CA LEU A 132 -2.26 0.47 -9.98
C LEU A 132 -2.58 0.59 -11.47
N PHE A 133 -2.72 1.82 -11.97
CA PHE A 133 -2.92 2.08 -13.40
C PHE A 133 -1.78 1.51 -14.27
N ILE A 134 -0.52 1.68 -13.85
CA ILE A 134 0.64 1.10 -14.55
C ILE A 134 0.52 -0.42 -14.61
N ILE A 135 0.27 -1.08 -13.47
CA ILE A 135 0.18 -2.54 -13.38
C ILE A 135 -0.95 -3.05 -14.28
N GLU A 136 -2.14 -2.47 -14.22
CA GLU A 136 -3.27 -2.87 -15.07
C GLU A 136 -3.00 -2.67 -16.56
N HIS A 137 -2.34 -1.57 -16.92
CA HIS A 137 -1.98 -1.31 -18.31
C HIS A 137 -0.93 -2.30 -18.82
N GLU A 138 0.00 -2.71 -17.98
CA GLU A 138 1.02 -3.72 -18.31
C GLU A 138 0.42 -5.13 -18.48
N GLU A 139 -0.55 -5.52 -17.64
CA GLU A 139 -1.23 -6.82 -17.78
C GLU A 139 -2.05 -6.94 -19.08
N LYS A 140 -2.56 -5.82 -19.60
CA LYS A 140 -3.36 -5.80 -20.85
C LYS A 140 -2.52 -5.94 -22.12
N LYS A 141 -1.19 -5.72 -22.06
CA LYS A 141 -0.32 -5.86 -23.22
C LYS A 141 0.03 -7.34 -23.44
N PRO A 142 -0.35 -7.97 -24.57
CA PRO A 142 -0.02 -9.36 -24.83
C PRO A 142 1.51 -9.54 -24.90
N ARG A 143 2.01 -10.61 -24.26
CA ARG A 143 3.43 -11.00 -24.22
C ARG A 143 4.01 -11.44 -25.57
N SER A 144 3.27 -11.30 -26.67
CA SER A 144 3.45 -12.03 -27.93
C SER A 144 4.56 -11.53 -28.85
N SER A 145 5.58 -10.84 -28.34
CA SER A 145 6.80 -10.52 -29.10
C SER A 145 8.04 -11.30 -28.64
N ARG A 146 7.91 -12.27 -27.72
CA ARG A 146 9.06 -13.04 -27.19
C ARG A 146 9.19 -14.49 -27.66
N ILE A 147 8.25 -15.02 -28.44
CA ILE A 147 8.24 -16.44 -28.82
C ILE A 147 8.51 -16.67 -30.32
N LEU A 148 8.55 -15.63 -31.17
CA LEU A 148 8.94 -15.81 -32.58
C LEU A 148 10.46 -16.00 -32.80
N SER A 149 11.22 -16.35 -31.77
CA SER A 149 12.66 -16.63 -31.87
C SER A 149 13.12 -17.78 -30.96
N ALA A 150 12.22 -18.68 -30.57
CA ALA A 150 12.59 -19.94 -29.93
C ALA A 150 12.37 -21.10 -30.91
#